data_AF-S4R9G8-F1
#
_entry.id   AF-S4R9G8-F1
#
_cell.length_a   1.000
_cell.length_b   1.000
_cell.length_c   1.000
_cell.angle_alpha   90.00
_cell.angle_beta   90.00
_cell.angle_gamma   90.00
#
_symmetry.space_group_name_H-M   'P 1'
#
loop_
_entity.id
_entity.type
_entity.pdbx_description
1 polymer ?
#
loop_
_entity_poly.entity_id
_entity_poly.type
_entity_poly.pdbx_seq_one_letter_code
_entity_poly.pdbx_strand_id
1 'polypeptide(L)' 'SKTNTICKKCAQNVKLYGTPKPCQYCNIIAAFIGTKCQRCTNSEKKYGLPLACEQCKQRCAFDRKDDSKKKV' A
#
# COMPACT_ATOMS: atom_id res chain seq x y z
N SER A 1 -6.66 4.70 23.92
CA SER A 1 -5.42 5.09 23.23
C SER A 1 -4.92 3.93 22.37
N LYS A 2 -4.97 4.04 21.03
CA LYS A 2 -4.63 2.93 20.10
C LYS A 2 -3.12 2.89 19.87
N THR A 3 -2.38 2.38 20.84
CA THR A 3 -0.92 2.19 20.73
C THR A 3 -0.60 0.91 19.98
N ASN A 4 -0.34 1.05 18.68
CA ASN A 4 0.79 0.46 17.95
C ASN A 4 1.13 -1.04 18.12
N THR A 5 0.15 -1.94 18.16
CA THR A 5 0.44 -3.37 17.95
C THR A 5 0.67 -3.63 16.46
N ILE A 6 1.93 -3.60 16.02
CA ILE A 6 2.27 -4.03 14.66
C ILE A 6 1.86 -5.51 14.50
N CYS A 7 1.26 -5.87 13.37
CA CYS A 7 0.89 -7.27 13.16
C CYS A 7 2.15 -8.16 13.05
N LYS A 8 2.03 -9.48 13.31
CA LYS A 8 3.15 -10.42 13.23
C LYS A 8 3.95 -10.30 11.93
N LYS A 9 3.26 -10.08 10.81
CA LYS A 9 3.87 -9.87 9.49
C LYS A 9 4.72 -8.59 9.45
N CYS A 10 4.20 -7.47 9.97
CA CYS A 10 4.97 -6.24 10.06
C CYS A 10 6.17 -6.40 11.00
N ALA A 11 6.02 -7.09 12.14
CA ALA A 11 7.14 -7.38 13.05
C ALA A 11 8.26 -8.17 12.37
N GLN A 12 7.91 -9.22 11.61
CA GLN A 12 8.88 -9.99 10.83
C GLN A 12 9.57 -9.11 9.78
N ASN A 13 8.82 -8.29 9.05
CA ASN A 13 9.40 -7.39 8.06
C ASN A 13 10.33 -6.33 8.69
N VAL A 14 9.99 -5.78 9.86
CA VAL A 14 10.89 -4.90 10.60
C VAL A 14 12.18 -5.62 10.98
N LYS A 15 12.09 -6.88 11.43
CA LYS A 15 13.27 -7.68 11.79
C LYS A 15 14.15 -8.00 10.59
N LEU A 16 13.56 -8.22 9.41
CA LEU A 16 14.29 -8.60 8.19
C LEU A 16 14.83 -7.39 7.41
N TYR A 17 14.05 -6.31 7.29
CA TYR A 17 14.35 -5.16 6.43
C TYR A 17 14.60 -3.86 7.20
N GLY A 18 14.34 -3.84 8.51
CA GLY A 18 14.44 -2.65 9.35
C GLY A 18 13.17 -1.80 9.36
N THR A 19 13.28 -0.58 9.89
CA THR A 19 12.15 0.35 10.04
C THR A 19 11.59 0.76 8.67
N PRO A 20 10.28 0.59 8.42
CA PRO A 20 9.68 0.95 7.14
C PRO A 20 9.74 2.46 6.89
N LYS A 21 9.87 2.82 5.61
CA LYS A 21 9.77 4.20 5.11
C LYS A 21 8.31 4.56 4.77
N PRO A 22 7.97 5.85 4.70
CA PRO A 22 6.68 6.29 4.17
C PRO A 22 6.56 5.93 2.69
N CYS A 23 5.42 5.37 2.31
CA CYS A 23 5.10 5.03 0.92
C CYS A 23 4.91 6.28 0.08
N GLN A 24 5.55 6.36 -1.09
CA GLN A 24 5.42 7.50 -2.03
C GLN A 24 3.98 7.76 -2.52
N TYR A 25 3.09 6.76 -2.43
CA TYR A 25 1.73 6.83 -2.97
C TYR A 25 0.66 7.12 -1.91
N CYS A 26 0.67 6.37 -0.81
CA CYS A 26 -0.31 6.51 0.26
C CYS A 26 0.23 7.19 1.52
N ASN A 27 1.51 7.58 1.55
CA ASN A 27 2.20 8.16 2.72
C ASN A 27 2.18 7.29 4.01
N ILE A 28 1.66 6.06 3.95
CA ILE A 28 1.68 5.13 5.07
C ILE A 28 3.10 4.59 5.27
N ILE A 29 3.55 4.55 6.52
CA ILE A 29 4.85 4.01 6.94
C ILE A 29 4.83 2.47 6.84
N ALA A 30 4.98 1.97 5.61
CA ALA A 30 4.89 0.55 5.27
C ALA A 30 5.76 0.16 4.07
N ALA A 31 6.66 1.03 3.61
CA ALA A 31 7.65 0.72 2.59
C ALA A 31 8.87 0.06 3.26
N PHE A 32 8.82 -1.26 3.42
CA PHE A 32 9.93 -2.04 3.96
C PHE A 32 11.06 -2.23 2.94
N ILE A 33 10.72 -2.28 1.65
CA ILE A 33 11.66 -2.50 0.55
C ILE A 33 11.40 -1.40 -0.50
N GLY A 34 12.38 -0.54 -0.72
CA GLY A 34 12.28 0.60 -1.64
C GLY A 34 11.40 1.75 -1.11
N THR A 35 10.72 2.46 -2.00
CA THR A 35 9.93 3.67 -1.69
C THR A 35 8.42 3.45 -1.66
N LYS A 36 7.94 2.25 -2.03
CA LYS A 36 6.53 1.91 -2.14
C LYS A 36 6.17 0.79 -1.18
N CYS A 37 5.00 0.87 -0.54
CA CYS A 37 4.52 -0.23 0.30
C CYS A 37 4.09 -1.43 -0.56
N GLN A 38 4.12 -2.64 0.03
CA GLN A 38 3.81 -3.88 -0.69
C GLN A 38 2.44 -3.82 -1.40
N ARG A 39 1.45 -3.15 -0.79
CA ARG A 39 0.11 -2.97 -1.38
C ARG A 39 0.16 -2.11 -2.64
N CYS A 40 0.84 -0.97 -2.58
CA CYS A 40 0.98 -0.06 -3.72
C CYS A 40 1.78 -0.71 -4.85
N THR A 41 2.88 -1.38 -4.54
CA THR A 41 3.68 -2.11 -5.54
C THR A 41 2.87 -3.20 -6.24
N ASN A 42 2.09 -3.99 -5.49
CA ASN A 42 1.29 -5.05 -6.07
C ASN A 42 0.12 -4.50 -6.91
N SER A 43 -0.52 -3.42 -6.44
CA SER A 43 -1.56 -2.75 -7.20
C SER A 43 -1.02 -2.11 -8.47
N GLU A 44 0.18 -1.52 -8.43
CA GLU A 44 0.81 -0.95 -9.63
C GLU A 44 1.12 -2.03 -10.67
N LYS A 45 1.64 -3.18 -10.24
CA LYS A 45 1.91 -4.31 -11.13
C LYS A 45 0.63 -4.89 -11.74
N LYS A 46 -0.50 -4.87 -11.00
CA LYS A 46 -1.77 -5.47 -11.45
C LYS A 46 -2.63 -4.51 -12.29
N TYR A 47 -2.70 -3.24 -11.89
CA TYR A 47 -3.63 -2.25 -12.45
C TYR A 47 -2.93 -1.13 -13.24
N GLY A 48 -1.60 -1.07 -13.19
CA GLY A 48 -0.82 -0.01 -13.82
C GLY A 48 -0.62 1.19 -12.89
N LEU A 49 -0.40 2.36 -13.50
CA LEU A 49 -0.04 3.57 -12.75
C LEU A 49 -1.11 3.98 -11.73
N PRO A 50 -0.70 4.47 -10.55
CA PRO A 50 -1.65 5.02 -9.60
C PRO A 50 -2.27 6.32 -10.12
N LEU A 51 -3.54 6.50 -9.78
CA LEU A 51 -4.31 7.72 -9.96
C LEU A 51 -4.35 8.50 -8.65
N ALA A 52 -4.53 9.81 -8.76
CA ALA A 52 -4.81 10.66 -7.62
C ALA A 52 -6.30 10.51 -7.25
N CYS A 53 -6.57 10.17 -6.00
CA CYS A 53 -7.92 10.15 -5.45
C CYS A 53 -8.44 11.58 -5.30
N GLU A 54 -9.56 11.94 -5.93
CA GLU A 54 -10.10 13.31 -5.82
C GLU A 54 -10.62 13.65 -4.42
N GLN A 55 -11.15 12.65 -3.69
CA GLN A 55 -11.67 12.84 -2.32
C GLN A 55 -10.56 12.86 -1.27
N CYS A 56 -9.62 11.92 -1.38
CA CYS A 56 -8.60 11.66 -0.37
C CYS A 56 -7.23 12.23 -0.72
N LYS A 57 -7.06 12.81 -1.92
CA LYS A 57 -5.85 13.47 -2.47
C LYS A 57 -4.59 12.61 -2.48
N GLN A 58 -4.69 11.33 -2.13
CA GLN A 58 -3.58 10.38 -2.16
C GLN A 58 -3.38 9.81 -3.56
N ARG A 59 -2.12 9.59 -3.95
CA ARG A 59 -1.72 8.99 -5.23
C ARG A 59 -1.64 7.46 -5.10
N CYS A 60 -2.66 6.86 -4.50
CA CYS A 60 -2.75 5.41 -4.31
C CYS A 60 -4.10 4.84 -4.76
N ALA A 61 -4.89 5.63 -5.52
CA ALA A 61 -6.03 5.08 -6.22
C ALA A 61 -5.48 4.27 -7.40
N PHE A 62 -6.08 3.12 -7.69
CA PHE A 62 -5.71 2.31 -8.84
C PHE A 62 -7.01 1.99 -9.56
N ASP A 63 -7.03 2.19 -10.88
CA ASP A 63 -8.20 1.89 -11.69
C ASP A 63 -8.39 0.37 -11.73
N ARG A 64 -9.22 -0.11 -10.82
CA ARG A 64 -9.72 -1.48 -10.87
C ARG A 64 -10.76 -1.49 -11.97
N LYS A 65 -10.34 -1.42 -13.25
CA LYS A 65 -11.23 -1.61 -14.40
C LYS A 65 -12.14 -2.79 -14.08
N ASP A 66 -13.38 -2.46 -13.79
CA ASP A 66 -14.53 -3.27 -13.41
C ASP A 66 -14.34 -4.81 -13.51
N ASP A 67 -13.50 -5.40 -12.65
CA ASP A 67 -13.49 -6.87 -12.43
C ASP A 67 -14.68 -7.28 -11.54
N SER A 68 -15.51 -6.32 -11.14
CA SER A 68 -16.81 -6.51 -10.47
C SER A 68 -17.89 -7.14 -11.35
N LYS A 69 -17.56 -7.58 -12.58
CA LYS A 69 -18.45 -8.36 -13.46
C LYS A 69 -18.21 -9.87 -13.47
N LYS A 70 -17.58 -10.45 -12.45
CA LYS A 70 -17.79 -11.89 -12.15
C LYS A 70 -18.66 -12.07 -10.91
N LYS A 71 -19.96 -11.90 -11.20
CA LYS A 71 -21.18 -12.55 -10.69
C LYS A 71 -21.15 -13.18 -9.28
N VAL A 72 -22.10 -12.70 -8.47
CA VAL A 72 -23.08 -13.47 -7.66
C VAL A 72 -22.96 -14.98 -7.72
#